data_AF-A0A086M676-F1
#
_entry.id   AF-A0A086M676-F1
#
_cell.length_a   1.000
_cell.length_b   1.000
_cell.length_c   1.000
_cell.angle_alpha   90.00
_cell.angle_beta   90.00
_cell.angle_gamma   90.00
#
_symmetry.space_group_name_H-M   'P 1'
#
loop_
_entity.id
_entity.type
_entity.pdbx_description
1 polymer ?
#
loop_
_entity_poly.entity_id
_entity_poly.type
_entity_poly.pdbx_seq_one_letter_code
_entity_poly.pdbx_strand_id
1 'polypeptide(L)'
;MGCMAILLLNILVLSLAPASNPRYQKHTLLAYLPIYRFVFDCAFATMAGAAAVAAMEYFGVNYKFLLDIDPKCQVDSTTLFGVAAFQQLLFLLTFAMFLLDYKFAILGDHNLYWAYMPALILLQLALLVVPHPTFRFTYRRHILSIFKEVFLAGVFAVSDVKLVQNIVGDVLTSFSKPLNDLHYILCFYWTGMSHDTKAQCP
;
A
#
# COMPACT_ATOMS: atom_id res chain seq x y z
N MET A 1 14.88 9.48 7.60
CA MET A 1 13.70 10.01 8.31
C MET A 1 13.44 11.48 8.03
N GLY A 2 14.45 12.35 7.97
CA GLY A 2 14.26 13.80 7.70
C GLY A 2 13.42 14.12 6.46
N CYS A 3 13.69 13.50 5.31
CA CYS A 3 12.93 13.76 4.08
C CYS A 3 11.44 13.40 4.19
N MET A 4 11.09 12.31 4.88
CA MET A 4 9.68 11.92 5.06
C MET A 4 8.95 12.88 6.00
N ALA A 5 9.60 13.32 7.08
CA ALA A 5 9.01 14.29 8.00
C ALA A 5 8.75 15.63 7.30
N ILE A 6 9.68 16.09 6.46
CA ILE A 6 9.52 17.30 5.65
C ILE A 6 8.39 17.13 4.63
N LEU A 7 8.32 15.99 3.94
CA LEU A 7 7.23 15.71 3.00
C LEU A 7 5.86 15.69 3.68
N LEU A 8 5.77 15.11 4.87
CA LEU A 8 4.53 15.07 5.66
C LEU A 8 4.13 16.48 6.12
N LEU A 9 5.09 17.29 6.56
CA LEU A 9 4.86 18.69 6.89
C LEU A 9 4.37 19.47 5.65
N ASN A 10 5.00 19.27 4.49
CA ASN A 10 4.59 19.90 3.24
C ASN A 10 3.16 19.49 2.85
N ILE A 11 2.81 18.20 2.93
CA ILE A 11 1.45 17.73 2.68
C ILE A 11 0.46 18.42 3.63
N LEU A 12 0.80 18.56 4.91
CA LEU A 12 -0.06 19.23 5.88
C LEU A 12 -0.26 20.71 5.52
N VAL A 13 0.82 21.44 5.20
CA VAL A 13 0.75 22.83 4.73
C VAL A 13 -0.08 22.96 3.45
N LEU A 14 0.15 22.09 2.46
CA LEU A 14 -0.60 22.06 1.21
C LEU A 14 -2.07 21.74 1.43
N SER A 15 -2.41 20.89 2.40
CA SER A 15 -3.79 20.54 2.73
C SER A 15 -4.56 21.72 3.37
N LEU A 16 -3.88 22.56 4.15
CA LEU A 16 -4.46 23.70 4.87
C LEU A 16 -4.52 24.99 4.03
N ALA A 17 -3.58 25.18 3.11
CA ALA A 17 -3.55 26.36 2.24
C ALA A 17 -4.82 26.47 1.38
N PRO A 18 -5.29 27.67 1.01
CA PRO A 18 -6.44 27.81 0.12
C PRO A 18 -6.14 27.24 -1.27
N ALA A 19 -7.15 26.71 -1.95
CA ALA A 19 -7.00 26.19 -3.31
C ALA A 19 -6.81 27.35 -4.29
N SER A 20 -5.83 27.22 -5.19
CA SER A 20 -5.59 28.19 -6.25
C SER A 20 -6.22 27.78 -7.59
N ASN A 21 -6.50 26.48 -7.77
CA ASN A 21 -7.07 25.95 -9.00
C ASN A 21 -8.60 26.25 -9.08
N PRO A 22 -9.09 26.93 -10.13
CA PRO A 22 -10.52 27.22 -10.30
C PRO A 22 -11.38 25.96 -10.53
N ARG A 23 -10.80 24.85 -11.00
CA ARG A 23 -11.49 23.56 -11.17
C ARG A 23 -11.48 22.69 -9.91
N TYR A 24 -10.88 23.17 -8.82
CA TYR A 24 -10.79 22.40 -7.59
C TYR A 24 -12.18 22.14 -7.02
N GLN A 25 -12.50 20.85 -6.89
CA GLN A 25 -13.75 20.39 -6.34
C GLN A 25 -13.46 19.50 -5.12
N LYS A 26 -13.96 19.91 -3.96
CA LYS A 26 -13.72 19.19 -2.70
C LYS A 26 -14.25 17.75 -2.77
N HIS A 27 -15.35 17.52 -3.48
CA HIS A 27 -15.98 16.21 -3.58
C HIS A 27 -15.12 15.21 -4.38
N THR A 28 -14.49 15.66 -5.48
CA THR A 28 -13.51 14.90 -6.25
C THR A 28 -12.29 14.52 -5.40
N LEU A 29 -11.72 15.48 -4.63
CA LEU A 29 -10.62 15.17 -3.70
C LEU A 29 -11.02 14.07 -2.70
N LEU A 30 -12.22 14.18 -2.11
CA LEU A 30 -12.75 13.18 -1.19
C LEU A 30 -13.03 11.83 -1.86
N ALA A 31 -13.26 11.78 -3.17
CA ALA A 31 -13.44 10.55 -3.93
C ALA A 31 -12.11 9.79 -4.13
N TYR A 32 -10.97 10.50 -4.21
CA TYR A 32 -9.63 9.91 -4.32
C TYR A 32 -9.03 9.48 -2.96
N LEU A 33 -9.46 10.05 -1.84
CA LEU A 33 -8.90 9.72 -0.51
C LEU A 33 -8.99 8.24 -0.12
N PRO A 34 -10.13 7.53 -0.33
CA PRO A 34 -10.20 6.09 -0.04
C PRO A 34 -9.16 5.27 -0.80
N ILE A 35 -8.82 5.70 -2.02
CA ILE A 35 -7.83 5.03 -2.87
C ILE A 35 -6.43 5.17 -2.26
N TYR A 36 -6.06 6.39 -1.86
CA TYR A 36 -4.80 6.64 -1.16
C TYR A 36 -4.75 5.93 0.19
N ARG A 37 -5.86 5.86 0.92
CA ARG A 37 -5.95 5.14 2.20
C ARG A 37 -5.58 3.66 2.03
N PHE A 38 -6.15 2.99 1.03
CA PHE A 38 -5.81 1.60 0.74
C PHE A 38 -4.31 1.38 0.52
N VAL A 39 -3.68 2.20 -0.32
CA VAL A 39 -2.24 2.08 -0.62
C VAL A 39 -1.39 2.36 0.62
N PHE A 40 -1.80 3.34 1.43
CA PHE A 40 -1.15 3.65 2.70
C PHE A 40 -1.23 2.48 3.67
N ASP A 41 -2.40 1.86 3.83
CA ASP A 41 -2.61 0.72 4.73
C ASP A 41 -1.77 -0.49 4.32
N CYS A 42 -1.65 -0.77 3.01
CA CYS A 42 -0.75 -1.81 2.50
C CYS A 42 0.73 -1.52 2.82
N ALA A 43 1.18 -0.28 2.64
CA ALA A 43 2.55 0.12 2.98
C ALA A 43 2.79 0.06 4.50
N PHE A 44 1.79 0.43 5.30
CA PHE A 44 1.85 0.36 6.75
C PHE A 44 1.93 -1.09 7.26
N ALA A 45 1.19 -2.01 6.66
CA ALA A 45 1.29 -3.42 7.02
C ALA A 45 2.65 -4.02 6.71
N THR A 46 3.31 -3.59 5.63
CA THR A 46 4.70 -4.00 5.35
C THR A 46 5.65 -3.50 6.45
N MET A 47 5.44 -2.28 6.95
CA MET A 47 6.18 -1.75 8.09
C MET A 47 5.88 -2.50 9.40
N ALA A 48 4.61 -2.83 9.67
CA ALA A 48 4.21 -3.62 10.83
C ALA A 48 4.81 -5.04 10.78
N GLY A 49 4.84 -5.65 9.59
CA GLY A 49 5.51 -6.92 9.35
C GLY A 49 7.02 -6.85 9.63
N ALA A 50 7.69 -5.78 9.18
CA ALA A 50 9.10 -5.54 9.49
C ALA A 50 9.35 -5.42 11.00
N ALA A 51 8.46 -4.71 11.72
CA ALA A 51 8.54 -4.57 13.17
C ALA A 51 8.30 -5.90 13.91
N ALA A 52 7.37 -6.73 13.44
CA ALA A 52 7.13 -8.07 13.99
C ALA A 52 8.36 -8.98 13.81
N VAL A 53 9.00 -8.95 12.64
CA VAL A 53 10.26 -9.67 12.39
C VAL A 53 11.38 -9.16 13.30
N ALA A 54 11.51 -7.83 13.45
CA ALA A 54 12.51 -7.24 14.34
C ALA A 54 12.32 -7.66 15.81
N ALA A 55 11.08 -7.71 16.29
CA ALA A 55 10.77 -8.20 17.63
C ALA A 55 11.15 -9.68 17.78
N MET A 56 10.83 -10.52 16.80
CA MET A 56 11.22 -11.93 16.81
C MET A 56 12.74 -12.12 16.79
N GLU A 57 13.47 -11.34 15.99
CA GLU A 57 14.93 -11.32 15.97
C GLU A 57 15.51 -10.91 17.33
N TYR A 58 14.95 -9.87 17.97
CA TYR A 58 15.37 -9.39 19.28
C TYR A 58 15.22 -10.44 20.38
N PHE A 59 14.13 -11.20 20.36
CA PHE A 59 13.88 -12.30 21.31
C PHE A 59 14.53 -13.63 20.90
N GLY A 60 15.28 -13.68 19.80
CA GLY A 60 15.93 -14.90 19.31
C GLY A 60 14.97 -15.97 18.80
N VAL A 61 13.73 -15.60 18.45
CA VAL A 61 12.73 -16.51 17.90
C VAL A 61 13.07 -16.82 16.45
N ASN A 62 13.14 -18.11 16.10
CA ASN A 62 13.38 -18.55 14.72
C ASN A 62 12.12 -18.35 13.85
N TYR A 63 11.86 -17.10 13.45
CA TYR A 63 10.73 -16.72 12.61
C TYR A 63 10.74 -17.41 11.24
N LYS A 64 11.92 -17.78 10.70
CA LYS A 64 12.02 -18.50 9.43
C LYS A 64 11.41 -19.89 9.52
N PHE A 65 11.63 -20.59 10.63
CA PHE A 65 10.95 -21.86 10.92
C PHE A 65 9.45 -21.67 11.16
N LEU A 66 9.07 -20.69 11.98
CA LEU A 66 7.67 -20.43 12.34
C LEU A 66 6.80 -20.07 11.12
N LEU A 67 7.36 -19.31 10.18
CA LEU A 67 6.70 -18.82 8.98
C LEU A 67 6.92 -19.72 7.75
N ASP A 68 7.57 -20.88 7.91
CA ASP A 68 7.89 -21.81 6.83
C ASP A 68 8.63 -21.13 5.65
N ILE A 69 9.56 -20.22 6.00
CA ILE A 69 10.42 -19.48 5.05
C ILE A 69 11.71 -20.29 4.88
N ASP A 70 12.15 -20.44 3.63
CA ASP A 70 13.42 -21.10 3.31
C ASP A 70 14.58 -20.47 4.13
N PRO A 71 15.33 -21.28 4.91
CA PRO A 71 16.39 -20.78 5.78
C PRO A 71 17.54 -20.09 5.03
N LYS A 72 17.68 -20.32 3.72
CA LYS A 72 18.67 -19.63 2.86
C LYS A 72 18.28 -18.18 2.56
N CYS A 73 17.08 -17.76 2.93
CA CYS A 73 16.61 -16.39 2.78
C CYS A 73 17.43 -15.44 3.66
N GLN A 74 18.19 -14.53 3.02
CA GLN A 74 19.01 -13.50 3.67
C GLN A 74 18.20 -12.24 4.04
N VAL A 75 16.88 -12.39 4.21
CA VAL A 75 15.99 -11.27 4.51
C VAL A 75 15.90 -11.11 6.01
N ASP A 76 16.49 -10.02 6.47
CA ASP A 76 16.46 -9.59 7.85
C ASP A 76 15.51 -8.39 8.01
N SER A 77 15.17 -8.07 9.26
CA SER A 77 14.28 -6.94 9.61
C SER A 77 14.70 -5.62 8.97
N THR A 78 16.01 -5.34 8.88
CA THR A 78 16.57 -4.13 8.27
C THR A 78 16.21 -3.98 6.78
N THR A 79 16.21 -5.08 6.04
CA THR A 79 15.84 -5.09 4.63
C THR A 79 14.33 -4.83 4.47
N LEU A 80 13.51 -5.43 5.33
CA LEU A 80 12.07 -5.20 5.33
C LEU A 80 11.71 -3.76 5.72
N PHE A 81 12.40 -3.18 6.71
CA PHE A 81 12.25 -1.76 7.05
C PHE A 81 12.68 -0.84 5.91
N GLY A 82 13.74 -1.19 5.17
CA GLY A 82 14.18 -0.44 3.99
C GLY A 82 13.10 -0.43 2.89
N VAL A 83 12.50 -1.58 2.61
CA VAL A 83 11.38 -1.70 1.65
C VAL A 83 10.19 -0.87 2.12
N ALA A 84 9.74 -1.05 3.37
CA ALA A 84 8.61 -0.32 3.92
C ALA A 84 8.82 1.20 3.92
N ALA A 85 10.03 1.64 4.27
CA ALA A 85 10.42 3.05 4.23
C ALA A 85 10.35 3.61 2.80
N PHE A 86 10.79 2.85 1.80
CA PHE A 86 10.72 3.28 0.41
C PHE A 86 9.26 3.33 -0.09
N GLN A 87 8.43 2.36 0.28
CA GLN A 87 6.99 2.38 -0.04
C GLN A 87 6.29 3.63 0.54
N GLN A 88 6.60 4.00 1.78
CA GLN A 88 6.06 5.22 2.39
C GLN A 88 6.60 6.49 1.73
N LEU A 89 7.88 6.53 1.36
CA LEU A 89 8.45 7.67 0.65
C LEU A 89 7.74 7.90 -0.69
N LEU A 90 7.54 6.83 -1.47
CA LEU A 90 6.84 6.89 -2.75
C LEU A 90 5.39 7.33 -2.59
N PHE A 91 4.70 6.83 -1.56
CA PHE A 91 3.35 7.26 -1.22
C PHE A 91 3.30 8.77 -0.92
N LEU A 92 4.16 9.27 -0.01
CA LEU A 92 4.18 10.69 0.35
C LEU A 92 4.52 11.57 -0.84
N LEU A 93 5.49 11.17 -1.67
CA LEU A 93 5.89 11.92 -2.85
C LEU A 93 4.76 12.01 -3.89
N THR A 94 4.12 10.89 -4.22
CA THR A 94 3.02 10.87 -5.20
C THR A 94 1.78 11.58 -4.69
N PHE A 95 1.47 11.49 -3.39
CA PHE A 95 0.37 12.24 -2.78
C PHE A 95 0.65 13.75 -2.75
N ALA A 96 1.88 14.16 -2.43
CA ALA A 96 2.28 15.56 -2.48
C ALA A 96 2.17 16.12 -3.91
N MET A 97 2.65 15.39 -4.93
CA MET A 97 2.50 15.79 -6.33
C MET A 97 1.03 15.89 -6.75
N PHE A 98 0.20 14.92 -6.37
CA PHE A 98 -1.23 14.99 -6.63
C PHE A 98 -1.90 16.21 -5.99
N LEU A 99 -1.56 16.56 -4.74
CA LEU A 99 -2.09 17.76 -4.10
C LEU A 99 -1.59 19.04 -4.78
N LEU A 100 -0.29 19.11 -5.11
CA LEU A 100 0.29 20.25 -5.83
C LEU A 100 -0.40 20.48 -7.17
N ASP A 101 -0.63 19.41 -7.91
CA ASP A 101 -1.23 19.46 -9.23
C ASP A 101 -2.74 19.72 -9.17
N TYR A 102 -3.49 18.92 -8.41
CA TYR A 102 -4.94 19.03 -8.34
C TYR A 102 -5.41 20.33 -7.66
N LYS A 103 -4.75 20.76 -6.56
CA LYS A 103 -5.20 21.91 -5.76
C LYS A 103 -4.62 23.25 -6.23
N PHE A 104 -3.39 23.24 -6.79
CA PHE A 104 -2.69 24.46 -7.19
C PHE A 104 -2.44 24.58 -8.69
N ALA A 105 -2.81 23.57 -9.50
CA ALA A 105 -2.65 23.57 -10.96
C ALA A 105 -1.21 23.88 -11.43
N ILE A 106 -0.22 23.36 -10.70
CA ILE A 106 1.21 23.64 -10.97
C ILE A 106 1.64 23.12 -12.35
N LEU A 107 1.06 22.01 -12.84
CA LEU A 107 1.35 21.47 -14.17
C LEU A 107 0.42 22.02 -15.26
N GLY A 108 -0.36 23.06 -14.94
CA GLY A 108 -1.31 23.68 -15.84
C GLY A 108 -2.72 23.09 -15.75
N ASP A 109 -3.56 23.45 -16.72
CA ASP A 109 -4.95 23.00 -16.76
C ASP A 109 -5.10 21.73 -17.61
N HIS A 110 -5.22 20.58 -16.94
CA HIS A 110 -5.45 19.28 -17.58
C HIS A 110 -6.40 18.41 -16.74
N ASN A 111 -7.00 17.37 -17.34
CA ASN A 111 -7.88 16.42 -16.64
C ASN A 111 -7.22 15.05 -16.36
N LEU A 112 -5.89 14.99 -16.33
CA LEU A 112 -5.12 13.74 -16.16
C LEU A 112 -4.83 13.38 -14.69
N TYR A 113 -5.50 14.01 -13.72
CA TYR A 113 -5.26 13.77 -12.28
C TYR A 113 -5.51 12.32 -11.85
N TRP A 114 -6.36 11.60 -12.58
CA TRP A 114 -6.62 10.18 -12.32
C TRP A 114 -5.38 9.31 -12.53
N ALA A 115 -4.40 9.73 -13.34
CA ALA A 115 -3.23 8.92 -13.70
C ALA A 115 -2.20 8.75 -12.57
N TYR A 116 -2.21 9.65 -11.57
CA TYR A 116 -1.32 9.55 -10.41
C TYR A 116 -1.57 8.27 -9.60
N MET A 117 -2.81 7.81 -9.56
CA MET A 117 -3.22 6.63 -8.79
C MET A 117 -2.71 5.31 -9.39
N PRO A 118 -2.98 4.96 -10.67
CA PRO A 118 -2.42 3.76 -11.27
C PRO A 118 -0.89 3.84 -11.33
N ALA A 119 -0.31 5.04 -11.51
CA ALA A 119 1.14 5.21 -11.42
C ALA A 119 1.69 4.82 -10.05
N LEU A 120 1.04 5.24 -8.95
CA LEU A 120 1.41 4.83 -7.59
C LEU A 120 1.26 3.32 -7.38
N ILE A 121 0.14 2.72 -7.79
CA ILE A 121 -0.07 1.26 -7.66
C ILE A 121 0.99 0.50 -8.44
N LEU A 122 1.26 0.89 -9.69
CA LEU A 122 2.29 0.28 -10.52
C LEU A 122 3.68 0.44 -9.90
N LEU A 123 3.99 1.58 -9.28
CA LEU A 123 5.26 1.80 -8.62
C LEU A 123 5.43 0.93 -7.37
N GLN A 124 4.35 0.75 -6.59
CA GLN A 124 4.33 -0.16 -5.43
C GLN A 124 4.49 -1.63 -5.86
N LEU A 125 3.80 -2.04 -6.93
CA LEU A 125 3.95 -3.39 -7.52
C LEU A 125 5.35 -3.58 -8.12
N ALA A 126 5.88 -2.56 -8.79
CA ALA A 126 7.24 -2.60 -9.33
C ALA A 126 8.26 -2.82 -8.21
N LEU A 127 8.10 -2.21 -7.03
CA LEU A 127 8.97 -2.48 -5.90
C LEU A 127 8.97 -3.96 -5.49
N LEU A 128 7.82 -4.62 -5.57
CA LEU A 128 7.66 -6.05 -5.30
C LEU A 128 8.24 -6.94 -6.41
N VAL A 129 8.46 -6.43 -7.62
CA VAL A 129 8.97 -7.21 -8.77
C VAL A 129 10.45 -6.92 -9.07
N VAL A 130 10.92 -5.69 -8.84
CA VAL A 130 12.28 -5.25 -9.19
C VAL A 130 13.30 -6.03 -8.35
N PRO A 131 14.21 -6.78 -9.00
CA PRO A 131 15.17 -7.63 -8.31
C PRO A 131 16.12 -6.78 -7.47
N HIS A 132 16.19 -7.07 -6.18
CA HIS A 132 17.21 -6.51 -5.28
C HIS A 132 18.18 -7.64 -4.92
N PRO A 133 19.50 -7.41 -4.89
CA PRO A 133 20.51 -8.46 -4.64
C PRO A 133 20.25 -9.26 -3.34
N THR A 134 19.70 -8.62 -2.32
CA THR A 134 19.33 -9.23 -1.02
C THR A 134 17.95 -9.89 -1.00
N PHE A 135 17.04 -9.51 -1.92
CA PHE A 135 15.65 -9.97 -1.92
C PHE A 135 15.29 -10.66 -3.24
N ARG A 136 15.75 -11.91 -3.38
CA ARG A 136 15.59 -12.74 -4.58
C ARG A 136 14.11 -13.02 -4.89
N PHE A 137 13.80 -13.09 -6.18
CA PHE A 137 12.44 -13.28 -6.71
C PHE A 137 11.75 -14.57 -6.22
N THR A 138 12.51 -15.63 -5.93
CA THR A 138 11.99 -16.89 -5.39
C THR A 138 11.28 -16.71 -4.05
N TYR A 139 11.85 -15.91 -3.14
CA TYR A 139 11.27 -15.65 -1.81
C TYR A 139 9.99 -14.79 -1.90
N ARG A 140 9.91 -13.91 -2.91
CA ARG A 140 8.73 -13.08 -3.16
C ARG A 140 7.55 -13.90 -3.67
N ARG A 141 7.82 -14.86 -4.56
CA ARG A 141 6.80 -15.83 -5.03
C ARG A 141 6.28 -16.68 -3.88
N HIS A 142 7.13 -17.06 -2.93
CA HIS A 142 6.71 -17.81 -1.74
C HIS A 142 5.75 -17.00 -0.86
N ILE A 143 6.07 -15.73 -0.59
CA ILE A 143 5.18 -14.82 0.16
C ILE A 143 3.85 -14.66 -0.59
N LEU A 144 3.87 -14.42 -1.90
CA LEU A 144 2.65 -14.31 -2.70
C LEU A 144 1.85 -15.63 -2.74
N SER A 145 2.52 -16.79 -2.72
CA SER A 145 1.88 -18.11 -2.65
C SER A 145 1.15 -18.28 -1.32
N ILE A 146 1.77 -17.87 -0.21
CA ILE A 146 1.15 -17.93 1.13
C ILE A 146 -0.10 -17.04 1.18
N PHE A 147 -0.03 -15.79 0.67
CA PHE A 147 -1.22 -14.93 0.59
C PHE A 147 -2.33 -15.53 -0.28
N LYS A 148 -1.97 -16.15 -1.41
CA LYS A 148 -2.93 -16.84 -2.28
C LYS A 148 -3.56 -18.05 -1.58
N GLU A 149 -2.77 -18.88 -0.92
CA GLU A 149 -3.23 -20.06 -0.18
C GLU A 149 -4.19 -19.68 0.94
N VAL A 150 -3.91 -18.60 1.66
CA VAL A 150 -4.79 -18.14 2.75
C VAL A 150 -6.08 -17.55 2.22
N PHE A 151 -6.02 -16.80 1.13
CA PHE A 151 -7.21 -16.30 0.46
C PHE A 151 -8.10 -17.45 -0.04
N LEU A 152 -7.49 -18.49 -0.64
CA LEU A 152 -8.20 -19.69 -1.07
C LEU A 152 -8.73 -20.50 0.12
N ALA A 153 -7.97 -20.65 1.20
CA ALA A 153 -8.41 -21.36 2.40
C ALA A 153 -9.60 -20.67 3.08
N GLY A 154 -9.63 -19.34 3.10
CA GLY A 154 -10.76 -18.55 3.62
C GLY A 154 -12.02 -18.65 2.74
N VAL A 155 -11.88 -18.75 1.42
CA VAL A 155 -13.01 -18.90 0.47
C VAL A 155 -13.53 -20.33 0.42
N PHE A 156 -12.64 -21.32 0.49
CA PHE A 156 -12.97 -22.74 0.28
C PHE A 156 -13.03 -23.57 1.56
N ALA A 157 -12.94 -22.95 2.75
CA ALA A 157 -13.06 -23.59 4.07
C ALA A 157 -12.25 -24.90 4.20
N VAL A 158 -10.95 -24.81 3.90
CA VAL A 158 -10.04 -25.98 3.93
C VAL A 158 -9.76 -26.40 5.37
N SER A 159 -9.78 -27.71 5.64
CA SER A 159 -9.77 -28.31 6.99
C SER A 159 -8.40 -28.37 7.69
N ASP A 160 -7.29 -28.33 6.95
CA ASP A 160 -5.93 -28.36 7.52
C ASP A 160 -5.32 -26.95 7.52
N VAL A 161 -5.51 -26.23 8.62
CA VAL A 161 -5.01 -24.86 8.77
C VAL A 161 -3.63 -24.88 9.45
N LYS A 162 -2.59 -24.50 8.72
CA LYS A 162 -1.23 -24.29 9.28
C LYS A 162 -1.19 -23.02 10.13
N LEU A 163 -0.25 -22.94 11.09
CA LEU A 163 -0.02 -21.74 11.91
C LEU A 163 0.12 -20.46 11.07
N VAL A 164 0.86 -20.55 9.96
CA VAL A 164 1.05 -19.44 9.01
C VAL A 164 -0.28 -18.95 8.45
N GLN A 165 -1.20 -19.86 8.12
CA GLN A 165 -2.49 -19.50 7.57
C GLN A 165 -3.39 -18.81 8.59
N ASN A 166 -3.29 -19.19 9.87
CA ASN A 166 -4.00 -18.51 10.96
C ASN A 166 -3.47 -17.08 11.18
N ILE A 167 -2.14 -16.90 11.18
CA ILE A 167 -1.50 -15.58 11.31
C ILE A 167 -1.92 -14.67 10.15
N VAL A 168 -1.86 -15.16 8.91
CA VAL A 168 -2.26 -14.37 7.74
C VAL A 168 -3.77 -14.10 7.77
N GLY A 169 -4.59 -15.03 8.27
CA GLY A 169 -6.01 -14.81 8.51
C GLY A 169 -6.29 -13.63 9.44
N ASP A 170 -5.55 -13.53 10.54
CA ASP A 170 -5.66 -12.41 11.50
C ASP A 170 -5.15 -11.07 10.92
N VAL A 171 -4.13 -11.14 10.06
CA VAL A 171 -3.75 -9.97 9.26
C VAL A 171 -4.89 -9.59 8.32
N LEU A 172 -5.53 -10.53 7.63
CA LEU A 172 -6.64 -10.23 6.71
C LEU A 172 -7.88 -9.67 7.41
N THR A 173 -8.20 -10.08 8.63
CA THR A 173 -9.30 -9.49 9.42
C THR A 173 -8.99 -8.03 9.78
N SER A 174 -7.73 -7.71 10.08
CA SER A 174 -7.26 -6.33 10.26
C SER A 174 -7.37 -5.48 8.98
N PHE A 175 -7.36 -6.14 7.81
CA PHE A 175 -7.52 -5.53 6.49
C PHE A 175 -8.97 -5.39 6.01
N SER A 176 -9.97 -5.71 6.83
CA SER A 176 -11.40 -5.61 6.45
C SER A 176 -11.82 -4.25 5.87
N LYS A 177 -11.32 -3.14 6.44
CA LYS A 177 -11.56 -1.78 5.93
C LYS A 177 -10.82 -1.51 4.60
N PRO A 178 -9.50 -1.74 4.49
CA PRO A 178 -8.79 -1.65 3.21
C PRO A 178 -9.41 -2.51 2.10
N LEU A 179 -9.90 -3.71 2.40
CA LEU A 179 -10.54 -4.57 1.39
C LEU A 179 -11.83 -3.96 0.85
N ASN A 180 -12.59 -3.25 1.68
CA ASN A 180 -13.73 -2.47 1.22
C ASN A 180 -13.30 -1.29 0.33
N ASP A 181 -12.16 -0.66 0.64
CA ASP A 181 -11.58 0.38 -0.22
C ASP A 181 -11.08 -0.18 -1.55
N LEU A 182 -10.56 -1.41 -1.58
CA LEU A 182 -10.21 -2.10 -2.82
C LEU A 182 -11.43 -2.32 -3.71
N HIS A 183 -12.56 -2.72 -3.11
CA HIS A 183 -13.82 -2.82 -3.84
C HIS A 183 -14.25 -1.46 -4.42
N TYR A 184 -14.16 -0.40 -3.62
CA TYR A 184 -14.41 0.97 -4.07
C TYR A 184 -13.48 1.40 -5.22
N ILE A 185 -12.18 1.07 -5.15
CA ILE A 185 -11.21 1.36 -6.22
C ILE A 185 -11.61 0.67 -7.52
N LEU A 186 -11.90 -0.63 -7.46
CA LEU A 186 -12.30 -1.41 -8.64
C LEU A 186 -13.53 -0.80 -9.29
N CYS A 187 -14.52 -0.44 -8.49
CA CYS A 187 -15.74 0.22 -8.92
C CYS A 187 -15.49 1.63 -9.49
N PHE A 188 -14.60 2.42 -8.88
CA PHE A 188 -14.21 3.75 -9.35
C PHE A 188 -13.56 3.72 -10.76
N TYR A 189 -12.75 2.71 -11.05
CA TYR A 189 -12.17 2.53 -12.39
C TYR A 189 -13.12 1.86 -13.38
N TRP A 190 -13.99 0.96 -12.90
CA TRP A 190 -14.97 0.28 -13.74
C TRP A 190 -16.06 1.21 -14.26
N THR A 191 -16.53 2.14 -13.42
CA THR A 191 -17.66 3.03 -13.75
C THR A 191 -17.31 4.13 -14.75
N GLY A 192 -16.03 4.34 -15.07
CA GLY A 192 -15.53 4.87 -16.35
C GLY A 192 -16.01 6.22 -16.89
N MET A 193 -16.97 6.93 -16.27
CA MET A 193 -17.64 8.07 -16.93
C MET A 193 -17.81 9.36 -16.12
N SER A 194 -17.42 9.41 -14.85
CA SER A 194 -17.23 10.70 -14.16
C SER A 194 -16.41 10.49 -12.90
N HIS A 195 -15.16 10.95 -12.91
CA HIS A 195 -14.28 10.88 -11.72
C HIS A 195 -14.58 11.99 -10.70
N ASP A 196 -15.61 12.81 -10.95
CA ASP A 196 -15.93 13.96 -10.12
C ASP A 196 -16.75 13.56 -8.90
N THR A 197 -17.57 12.51 -8.97
CA THR A 197 -18.44 12.07 -7.86
C THR A 197 -17.93 10.78 -7.20
N LYS A 198 -18.36 10.52 -5.96
CA LYS A 198 -18.10 9.25 -5.29
C LYS A 198 -18.72 8.12 -6.11
N ALA A 199 -17.93 7.10 -6.43
CA ALA A 199 -18.43 5.92 -7.13
C ALA A 199 -19.50 5.24 -6.28
N GLN A 200 -20.70 5.07 -6.85
CA GLN A 200 -21.76 4.26 -6.28
C GLN A 200 -21.68 2.88 -6.92
N CYS A 201 -21.35 1.89 -6.11
CA CYS A 201 -21.31 0.49 -6.52
C CYS A 201 -22.68 -0.15 -6.21
N PRO A 202 -23.20 -1.03 -7.07
CA PRO A 202 -24.41 -1.80 -6.77
C PRO A 202 -24.22 -2.75 -5.58
#